data_AF-A0A0Q7F3U3-F1
#
_entry.id   AF-A0A0Q7F3U3-F1
#
_cell.length_a   1.000
_cell.length_b   1.000
_cell.length_c   1.000
_cell.angle_alpha   90.00
_cell.angle_beta   90.00
_cell.angle_gamma   90.00
#
_symmetry.space_group_name_H-M   'P 1'
#
loop_
_entity.id
_entity.type
_entity.pdbx_description
1 polymer ?
#
loop_
_entity_poly.entity_id
_entity_poly.type
_entity_poly.pdbx_seq_one_letter_code
_entity_poly.pdbx_strand_id
1 'polypeptide(L)'
;MKHTASHIVSRVAASLLGAYAFVWGSVVLGIALLLAAGMPYGEARTVAYLLAFLIFLACFCWSYAAASLARVWSVLLGGGAAMTGAAWLLTRA
;
A
#
# COMPACT_ATOMS: atom_id res chain seq x y z
N MET A 1 -5.82 31.02 8.80
CA MET A 1 -4.81 30.46 7.86
C MET A 1 -4.17 29.14 8.31
N LYS A 2 -3.93 28.90 9.62
CA LYS A 2 -3.29 27.64 10.11
C LYS A 2 -4.07 26.34 9.79
N HIS A 3 -5.41 26.37 9.78
CA HIS A 3 -6.25 25.20 9.53
C HIS A 3 -6.12 24.64 8.09
N THR A 4 -5.94 25.51 7.09
CA THR A 4 -5.85 25.09 5.68
C THR A 4 -4.52 24.40 5.38
N ALA A 5 -3.42 24.93 5.91
CA ALA A 5 -2.08 24.35 5.71
C ALA A 5 -1.97 22.95 6.33
N SER A 6 -2.51 22.74 7.54
CA SER A 6 -2.52 21.43 8.19
C SER A 6 -3.28 20.37 7.37
N HIS A 7 -4.40 20.77 6.75
CA HIS A 7 -5.17 19.88 5.89
C HIS A 7 -4.40 19.48 4.62
N ILE A 8 -3.67 20.43 4.00
CA ILE A 8 -2.83 20.15 2.83
C ILE A 8 -1.66 19.23 3.19
N VAL A 9 -0.96 19.52 4.29
CA VAL A 9 0.16 18.68 4.78
C VAL A 9 -0.33 17.26 5.09
N SER A 10 -1.51 17.11 5.69
CA SER A 10 -2.09 15.79 5.97
C SER A 10 -2.42 15.01 4.69
N ARG A 11 -2.85 15.68 3.61
CA ARG A 11 -3.07 15.02 2.30
C ARG A 11 -1.76 14.57 1.66
N VAL A 12 -0.72 15.41 1.71
CA VAL A 12 0.61 15.05 1.18
C VAL A 12 1.22 13.91 2.00
N ALA A 13 1.08 13.95 3.33
CA ALA A 13 1.52 12.88 4.19
C ALA A 13 0.75 11.57 3.90
N ALA A 14 -0.58 11.64 3.67
CA ALA A 14 -1.38 10.48 3.31
C ALA A 14 -1.00 9.92 1.92
N SER A 15 -0.71 10.79 0.95
CA SER A 15 -0.34 10.39 -0.41
C SER A 15 1.03 9.74 -0.48
N LEU A 16 1.98 10.15 0.38
CA LEU A 16 3.32 9.58 0.44
C LEU A 16 3.41 8.44 1.45
N LEU A 17 3.18 8.72 2.73
CA LEU A 17 3.37 7.75 3.81
C LEU A 17 2.30 6.65 3.78
N GLY A 18 1.04 7.04 3.52
CA GLY A 18 -0.05 6.07 3.38
C GLY A 18 0.20 5.16 2.19
N ALA A 19 0.43 5.73 0.99
CA ALA A 19 0.63 4.95 -0.23
C ALA A 19 1.85 4.04 -0.11
N TYR A 20 2.93 4.54 0.50
CA TYR A 20 4.12 3.75 0.79
C TYR A 20 3.81 2.55 1.69
N ALA A 21 3.11 2.76 2.81
CA ALA A 21 2.75 1.68 3.73
C ALA A 21 1.87 0.61 3.06
N PHE A 22 0.90 1.03 2.24
CA PHE A 22 0.01 0.13 1.52
C PHE A 22 0.76 -0.68 0.45
N VAL A 23 1.62 -0.02 -0.34
CA VAL A 23 2.45 -0.66 -1.36
C VAL A 23 3.42 -1.65 -0.73
N TRP A 24 4.03 -1.28 0.41
CA TRP A 24 4.92 -2.17 1.14
C TRP A 24 4.20 -3.47 1.55
N GLY A 25 3.01 -3.36 2.15
CA GLY A 25 2.19 -4.53 2.50
C GLY A 25 1.78 -5.36 1.28
N SER A 26 1.47 -4.69 0.16
CA SER A 26 1.11 -5.33 -1.10
C SER A 26 2.25 -6.14 -1.71
N VAL A 27 3.47 -5.59 -1.68
CA VAL A 27 4.67 -6.27 -2.18
C VAL A 27 5.02 -7.48 -1.32
N VAL A 28 4.99 -7.32 0.01
CA VAL A 28 5.27 -8.42 0.95
C VAL A 28 4.29 -9.57 0.73
N LEU A 29 2.98 -9.28 0.65
CA LEU A 29 1.96 -10.30 0.41
C LEU A 29 2.08 -10.92 -0.99
N GLY A 30 2.30 -10.09 -2.02
CA GLY A 30 2.44 -10.54 -3.40
C GLY A 30 3.61 -11.50 -3.58
N ILE A 31 4.78 -11.17 -3.00
CA ILE A 31 5.95 -12.05 -3.02
C ILE A 31 5.67 -13.34 -2.26
N ALA A 32 5.06 -13.27 -1.07
CA ALA A 32 4.74 -14.45 -0.27
C ALA A 32 3.77 -15.41 -1.00
N LEU A 33 2.73 -14.87 -1.65
CA LEU A 33 1.77 -15.67 -2.44
C LEU A 33 2.43 -16.31 -3.68
N LEU A 34 3.27 -15.56 -4.40
CA LEU A 34 3.95 -16.08 -5.59
C LEU A 34 4.96 -17.17 -5.22
N LEU A 35 5.68 -17.02 -4.10
CA LEU A 35 6.53 -18.07 -3.54
C LEU A 35 5.70 -19.30 -3.14
N ALA A 36 4.58 -19.12 -2.46
CA ALA A 36 3.68 -20.21 -2.08
C ALA A 36 3.08 -20.93 -3.31
N ALA A 37 2.93 -20.23 -4.44
CA ALA A 37 2.55 -20.80 -5.73
C ALA A 37 3.70 -21.54 -6.46
N GLY A 38 4.90 -21.58 -5.87
CA GLY A 38 6.07 -22.27 -6.43
C GLY A 38 6.90 -21.42 -7.41
N MET A 39 6.65 -20.11 -7.50
CA MET A 39 7.39 -19.22 -8.39
C MET A 39 8.81 -18.94 -7.84
N PRO A 40 9.85 -18.90 -8.70
CA PRO A 40 11.18 -18.47 -8.31
C PRO A 40 11.17 -17.04 -7.75
N TYR A 41 11.93 -16.81 -6.68
CA TYR A 41 11.98 -15.51 -6.00
C TYR A 41 12.33 -14.33 -6.92
N GLY A 42 13.22 -14.55 -7.90
CA GLY A 42 13.61 -13.51 -8.85
C GLY A 42 12.44 -13.01 -9.72
N GLU A 43 11.60 -13.93 -10.19
CA GLU A 43 10.43 -13.60 -11.00
C GLU A 43 9.31 -13.01 -10.13
N ALA A 44 9.08 -13.60 -8.96
CA ALA A 44 8.09 -13.11 -7.99
C ALA A 44 8.39 -11.67 -7.56
N ARG A 45 9.65 -11.36 -7.27
CA ARG A 45 10.11 -10.01 -6.93
C ARG A 45 9.85 -9.05 -8.09
N THR A 46 10.19 -9.45 -9.32
CA THR A 46 10.02 -8.60 -10.52
C THR A 46 8.54 -8.25 -10.73
N VAL A 47 7.66 -9.24 -10.72
CA VAL A 47 6.21 -9.04 -10.87
C VAL A 47 5.65 -8.19 -9.73
N ALA A 48 6.06 -8.46 -8.49
CA ALA A 48 5.62 -7.69 -7.33
C ALA A 48 6.01 -6.21 -7.42
N TYR A 49 7.23 -5.88 -7.90
CA TYR A 49 7.64 -4.49 -8.09
C TYR A 49 6.96 -3.79 -9.27
N LEU A 50 6.69 -4.52 -10.36
CA LEU A 50 5.88 -3.97 -11.45
C LEU A 50 4.48 -3.60 -10.97
N LEU A 51 3.84 -4.46 -10.18
CA LEU A 51 2.55 -4.18 -9.55
C LEU A 51 2.64 -3.07 -8.50
N ALA A 52 3.73 -3.01 -7.73
CA ALA A 52 3.97 -1.98 -6.70
C ALA A 52 3.86 -0.57 -7.28
N PHE A 53 4.42 -0.37 -8.48
CA PHE A 53 4.35 0.92 -9.16
C PHE A 53 2.92 1.33 -9.50
N LEU A 54 2.13 0.42 -10.08
CA LEU A 54 0.73 0.70 -10.41
C LEU A 54 -0.11 0.95 -9.15
N ILE A 55 0.10 0.16 -8.10
CA ILE A 55 -0.59 0.32 -6.82
C ILE A 55 -0.24 1.67 -6.21
N PHE A 56 1.04 2.05 -6.20
CA PHE A 56 1.48 3.35 -5.70
C PHE A 56 0.81 4.49 -6.46
N LEU A 57 0.80 4.42 -7.80
CA LEU A 57 0.20 5.45 -8.65
C LEU A 57 -1.31 5.57 -8.40
N ALA A 58 -2.03 4.44 -8.32
CA ALA A 58 -3.45 4.42 -8.02
C ALA A 58 -3.74 5.04 -6.64
N CYS A 59 -3.00 4.64 -5.60
CA CYS A 59 -3.11 5.20 -4.25
C CYS A 59 -2.79 6.71 -4.21
N PHE A 60 -1.76 7.12 -4.95
CA PHE A 60 -1.37 8.52 -5.08
C PHE A 60 -2.48 9.34 -5.72
N CYS A 61 -2.99 8.95 -6.89
CA CYS A 61 -4.12 9.63 -7.54
C CYS A 61 -5.38 9.63 -6.65
N TRP A 62 -5.67 8.51 -5.98
CA TRP A 62 -6.81 8.38 -5.08
C TRP A 62 -6.76 9.36 -3.90
N SER A 63 -5.56 9.58 -3.34
CA SER A 63 -5.37 10.52 -2.22
C SER A 63 -5.78 11.97 -2.56
N TYR A 64 -5.72 12.34 -3.85
CA TYR A 64 -6.14 13.65 -4.35
C TYR A 64 -7.59 13.67 -4.87
N ALA A 65 -8.08 12.57 -5.43
CA ALA A 65 -9.46 12.45 -5.91
C ALA A 65 -10.50 12.29 -4.79
N ALA A 66 -10.13 11.67 -3.66
CA ALA A 66 -11.07 11.41 -2.57
C ALA A 66 -11.39 12.67 -1.76
N ALA A 67 -12.69 12.97 -1.59
CA ALA A 67 -13.18 14.07 -0.76
C ALA A 67 -12.99 13.86 0.75
N SER A 68 -12.78 12.60 1.18
CA SER A 68 -12.67 12.21 2.58
C SER A 68 -11.27 11.70 2.90
N LEU A 69 -10.50 12.50 3.64
CA LEU A 69 -9.16 12.14 4.10
C LEU A 69 -9.17 10.95 5.08
N ALA A 70 -10.24 10.81 5.86
CA ALA A 70 -10.44 9.70 6.78
C ALA A 70 -10.58 8.35 6.03
N ARG A 71 -11.30 8.31 4.90
CA ARG A 71 -11.40 7.09 4.06
C ARG A 71 -10.06 6.71 3.44
N VAL A 72 -9.28 7.69 3.01
CA VAL A 72 -7.93 7.47 2.48
C VAL A 72 -7.06 6.81 3.55
N TRP A 73 -6.99 7.39 4.75
CA TRP A 73 -6.23 6.80 5.85
C TRP A 73 -6.73 5.41 6.25
N SER A 74 -8.05 5.19 6.33
CA SER A 74 -8.60 3.88 6.71
C SER A 74 -8.32 2.79 5.69
N VAL A 75 -8.38 3.11 4.39
CA VAL A 75 -8.10 2.13 3.33
C VAL A 75 -6.60 1.86 3.23
N LEU A 76 -5.76 2.88 3.33
CA LEU A 76 -4.32 2.71 3.18
C LEU A 76 -3.68 2.05 4.42
N LEU A 77 -4.03 2.48 5.63
CA LEU A 77 -3.56 1.80 6.84
C LEU A 77 -4.26 0.47 7.04
N GLY A 78 -5.58 0.41 6.86
CA GLY A 78 -6.33 -0.82 7.05
C GLY A 78 -5.95 -1.89 6.03
N GLY A 79 -5.81 -1.51 4.76
CA GLY A 79 -5.38 -2.41 3.70
C GLY A 79 -3.93 -2.86 3.87
N GLY A 80 -2.99 -1.94 4.17
CA GLY A 80 -1.60 -2.30 4.42
C GLY A 80 -1.43 -3.24 5.61
N ALA A 81 -2.15 -2.97 6.72
CA ALA A 81 -2.15 -3.83 7.91
C ALA A 81 -2.77 -5.20 7.65
N ALA A 82 -3.90 -5.24 6.93
CA ALA A 82 -4.57 -6.50 6.59
C ALA A 82 -3.69 -7.37 5.67
N MET A 83 -3.07 -6.77 4.66
CA MET A 83 -2.17 -7.48 3.75
C MET A 83 -0.92 -8.00 4.46
N THR A 84 -0.34 -7.19 5.35
CA THR A 84 0.81 -7.62 6.17
C THR A 84 0.40 -8.74 7.13
N GLY A 85 -0.78 -8.66 7.76
CA GLY A 85 -1.29 -9.70 8.65
C GLY A 85 -1.55 -11.02 7.91
N ALA A 86 -2.13 -10.94 6.72
CA ALA A 86 -2.37 -12.08 5.84
C ALA A 86 -1.05 -12.71 5.36
N ALA A 87 -0.07 -11.91 4.98
CA ALA A 87 1.25 -12.40 4.58
C ALA A 87 1.95 -13.11 5.74
N TRP A 88 1.92 -12.51 6.94
CA TRP A 88 2.46 -13.14 8.14
C TRP A 88 1.74 -14.48 8.35
N LEU A 89 0.39 -14.54 8.36
CA LEU A 89 -0.41 -15.80 8.42
C LEU A 89 -0.01 -16.86 7.41
N LEU A 90 0.27 -16.46 6.18
CA LEU A 90 0.69 -17.41 5.15
C LEU A 90 2.11 -17.94 5.40
N THR A 91 3.03 -17.10 5.88
CA THR A 91 4.42 -17.50 6.16
C THR A 91 4.63 -18.27 7.48
N ARG A 92 3.65 -18.27 8.40
CA ARG A 92 3.67 -19.12 9.64
C ARG A 92 3.08 -20.50 9.43
N ALA A 93 2.26 -20.69 8.39
CA ALA A 93 1.63 -21.97 8.07
C ALA A 93 2.59 -22.86 7.29
#